data_AF-A0A1H9XVG2-F1
#
_entry.id   AF-A0A1H9XVG2-F1
#
_cell.length_a   1.000
_cell.length_b   1.000
_cell.length_c   1.000
_cell.angle_alpha   90.00
_cell.angle_beta   90.00
_cell.angle_gamma   90.00
#
_symmetry.space_group_name_H-M   'P 1'
#
loop_
_entity.id
_entity.type
_entity.pdbx_description
1 polymer ?
#
loop_
_entity_poly.entity_id
_entity_poly.type
_entity_poly.pdbx_seq_one_letter_code
_entity_poly.pdbx_strand_id
1 'polypeptide(L)'
;MTQVKFGAELISRLMDHLCSRLDGCEGVGLSVWPDGTLLRSIGVAVELDAEQLSASAGPLVDASRDERQVSGEVAGTHVVAVPGSWGDSGPVVLTVYLSHVPQVEDLKAIEEIEPLVATAAAVVEFCSGEVLRADQMVRMVQHRRYIEQAKGLVMGARPCAPGEAFELLVRASQRANVKLRDVATALVLVVGGTLEDSAEEVVEPPGAALEVARKLWDALSV
;
A
#
# COMPACT_ATOMS: atom_id res chain seq x y z
N MET A 1 -17.73 32.22 -2.78
CA MET A 1 -16.95 31.71 -1.62
C MET A 1 -15.80 30.91 -2.18
N THR A 2 -14.58 31.07 -1.68
CA THR A 2 -13.41 30.35 -2.21
C THR A 2 -13.45 28.89 -1.74
N GLN A 3 -13.59 27.95 -2.67
CA GLN A 3 -13.63 26.52 -2.37
C GLN A 3 -12.25 26.07 -1.87
N VAL A 4 -12.14 25.73 -0.58
CA VAL A 4 -10.85 25.42 0.04
C VAL A 4 -10.38 24.03 -0.40
N LYS A 5 -9.30 23.97 -1.17
CA LYS A 5 -8.70 22.74 -1.69
C LYS A 5 -7.88 22.00 -0.61
N PHE A 6 -8.51 21.64 0.51
CA PHE A 6 -7.84 20.96 1.64
C PHE A 6 -7.12 19.65 1.26
N GLY A 7 -7.60 18.96 0.21
CA GLY A 7 -7.06 17.66 -0.21
C GLY A 7 -5.59 17.69 -0.65
N ALA A 8 -5.27 18.43 -1.72
CA ALA A 8 -3.91 18.47 -2.26
C ALA A 8 -2.88 19.08 -1.27
N GLU A 9 -3.34 19.96 -0.40
CA GLU A 9 -2.56 20.54 0.70
C GLU A 9 -2.12 19.47 1.73
N LEU A 10 -3.00 18.51 2.06
CA LEU A 10 -2.68 17.41 2.98
C LEU A 10 -1.65 16.46 2.39
N ILE A 11 -1.83 16.03 1.14
CA ILE A 11 -0.86 15.18 0.42
C ILE A 11 0.51 15.86 0.39
N SER A 12 0.54 17.15 0.03
CA SER A 12 1.77 17.96 0.02
C SER A 12 2.49 17.87 1.36
N ARG A 13 1.82 18.23 2.46
CA ARG A 13 2.41 18.28 3.80
C ARG A 13 2.91 16.93 4.31
N LEU A 14 2.27 15.82 3.93
CA LEU A 14 2.72 14.49 4.32
C LEU A 14 3.98 14.07 3.54
N MET A 15 4.06 14.37 2.24
CA MET A 15 5.26 14.15 1.43
C MET A 15 6.42 15.07 1.85
N ASP A 16 6.12 16.35 2.13
CA ASP A 16 7.08 17.32 2.67
C ASP A 16 7.61 16.85 4.04
N HIS A 17 6.73 16.30 4.90
CA HIS A 17 7.12 15.75 6.20
C HIS A 17 8.00 14.50 6.07
N LEU A 18 7.65 13.57 5.16
CA LEU A 18 8.48 12.39 4.87
C LEU A 18 9.88 12.82 4.41
N CYS A 19 9.97 13.73 3.44
CA CYS A 19 11.25 14.23 2.94
C CYS A 19 12.04 15.01 4.01
N SER A 20 11.36 15.66 4.97
CA SER A 20 12.01 16.30 6.14
C SER A 20 12.53 15.33 7.21
N ARG A 21 12.16 14.04 7.15
CA ARG A 21 12.61 12.97 8.05
C ARG A 21 13.68 12.06 7.45
N LEU A 22 13.97 12.23 6.17
CA LEU A 22 14.92 11.45 5.40
C LEU A 22 16.12 12.33 5.07
N ASP A 23 17.26 12.04 5.68
CA ASP A 23 18.52 12.65 5.25
C ASP A 23 18.74 12.34 3.76
N GLY A 24 19.27 13.32 3.02
CA GLY A 24 19.56 13.13 1.60
C GLY A 24 18.35 12.93 0.67
N CYS A 25 17.11 13.22 1.10
CA CYS A 25 15.93 13.17 0.25
C CYS A 25 15.99 14.20 -0.90
N GLU A 26 15.97 13.72 -2.14
CA GLU A 26 16.03 14.54 -3.37
C GLU A 26 14.67 14.70 -4.05
N GLY A 27 13.70 13.86 -3.71
CA GLY A 27 12.34 13.95 -4.23
C GLY A 27 11.39 12.89 -3.68
N VAL A 28 10.08 13.17 -3.78
CA VAL A 28 9.00 12.24 -3.41
C VAL A 28 7.90 12.34 -4.47
N GLY A 29 7.44 11.21 -4.99
CA GLY A 29 6.40 11.10 -6.02
C GLY A 29 5.21 10.27 -5.54
N LEU A 30 4.05 10.50 -6.14
CA LEU A 30 2.81 9.81 -5.80
C LEU A 30 1.94 9.63 -7.05
N SER A 31 1.68 8.38 -7.40
CA SER A 31 0.93 7.99 -8.61
C SER A 31 -0.28 7.12 -8.30
N VAL A 32 -1.30 7.17 -9.16
CA VAL A 32 -2.48 6.28 -9.15
C VAL A 32 -2.47 5.40 -10.40
N TRP A 33 -2.68 4.11 -10.18
CA TRP A 33 -2.74 3.09 -11.23
C TRP A 33 -4.19 2.62 -11.44
N PRO A 34 -4.54 2.02 -12.61
CA PRO A 34 -3.66 1.48 -13.67
C PRO A 34 -2.99 2.53 -14.57
N ASP A 35 -3.50 3.76 -14.63
CA ASP A 35 -3.10 4.73 -15.67
C ASP A 35 -1.77 5.46 -15.39
N GLY A 36 -1.09 5.16 -14.28
CA GLY A 36 0.16 5.81 -13.88
C GLY A 36 0.04 7.31 -13.61
N THR A 37 -1.16 7.81 -13.30
CA THR A 37 -1.44 9.24 -13.18
C THR A 37 -0.74 9.83 -11.95
N LEU A 38 0.21 10.75 -12.17
CA LEU A 38 0.90 11.47 -11.11
C LEU A 38 -0.06 12.41 -10.38
N LEU A 39 -0.38 12.12 -9.12
CA LEU A 39 -1.15 13.01 -8.24
C LEU A 39 -0.29 14.18 -7.75
N ARG A 40 0.97 13.90 -7.39
CA ARG A 40 1.96 14.90 -6.99
C ARG A 40 3.36 14.31 -7.03
N SER A 41 4.32 15.12 -7.47
CA SER A 41 5.75 14.84 -7.29
C SER A 41 6.49 16.08 -6.75
N ILE A 42 7.65 15.86 -6.15
CA ILE A 42 8.50 16.86 -5.48
C ILE A 42 9.96 16.60 -5.90
N GLY A 43 10.72 17.66 -6.16
CA GLY A 43 12.14 17.54 -6.50
C GLY A 43 12.35 16.67 -7.74
N VAL A 44 13.35 15.79 -7.71
CA VAL A 44 13.71 14.95 -8.86
C VAL A 44 12.60 14.00 -9.31
N ALA A 45 11.65 13.66 -8.43
CA ALA A 45 10.54 12.76 -8.74
C ALA A 45 9.67 13.27 -9.92
N VAL A 46 9.58 14.60 -10.11
CA VAL A 46 8.83 15.21 -11.23
C VAL A 46 9.33 14.72 -12.59
N GLU A 47 10.63 14.47 -12.72
CA GLU A 47 11.26 14.03 -13.97
C GLU A 47 11.47 12.51 -13.97
N LEU A 48 11.95 11.94 -12.85
CA LEU A 48 12.28 10.51 -12.75
C LEU A 48 11.06 9.57 -12.69
N ASP A 49 9.91 10.01 -12.14
CA ASP A 49 8.66 9.24 -12.24
C ASP A 49 8.17 9.22 -13.70
N ALA A 50 8.22 10.39 -14.36
CA ALA A 50 7.77 10.55 -15.74
C ALA A 50 8.63 9.76 -16.74
N GLU A 51 9.94 9.67 -16.51
CA GLU A 51 10.85 8.80 -17.28
C GLU A 51 10.41 7.34 -17.20
N GLN A 52 10.26 6.78 -15.99
CA GLN A 52 9.85 5.39 -15.76
C GLN A 52 8.49 5.07 -16.38
N LEU A 53 7.51 5.96 -16.24
CA LEU A 53 6.19 5.82 -16.85
C LEU A 53 6.28 5.82 -18.38
N SER A 54 7.05 6.74 -18.97
CA SER A 54 7.25 6.80 -20.43
C SER A 54 7.99 5.59 -21.00
N ALA A 55 8.91 5.00 -20.22
CA ALA A 55 9.59 3.75 -20.55
C ALA A 55 8.75 2.50 -20.23
N SER A 56 7.68 2.62 -19.45
CA SER A 56 6.89 1.53 -18.88
C SER A 56 7.73 0.48 -18.10
N ALA A 57 8.80 0.95 -17.46
CA ALA A 57 9.79 0.11 -16.76
C ALA A 57 10.46 0.87 -15.61
N GLY A 58 11.03 0.13 -14.65
CA GLY A 58 11.74 0.67 -13.49
C GLY A 58 10.95 0.57 -12.19
N PRO A 59 11.59 0.88 -11.03
CA PRO A 59 11.05 0.59 -9.70
C PRO A 59 9.61 1.07 -9.44
N LEU A 60 9.21 2.24 -9.94
CA LEU A 60 7.82 2.74 -9.86
C LEU A 60 6.82 1.78 -10.53
N VAL A 61 7.12 1.37 -11.76
CA VAL A 61 6.24 0.53 -12.57
C VAL A 61 6.23 -0.91 -12.05
N ASP A 62 7.39 -1.41 -11.63
CA ASP A 62 7.50 -2.76 -11.08
C ASP A 62 6.84 -2.86 -9.69
N ALA A 63 6.90 -1.81 -8.86
CA ALA A 63 6.18 -1.76 -7.59
C ALA A 63 4.66 -1.76 -7.77
N SER A 64 4.13 -1.03 -8.77
CA SER A 64 2.71 -1.13 -9.12
C SER A 64 2.34 -2.52 -9.64
N ARG A 65 3.17 -3.12 -10.49
CA ARG A 65 2.86 -4.38 -11.18
C ARG A 65 2.86 -5.57 -10.24
N ASP A 66 3.78 -5.58 -9.28
CA ASP A 66 4.01 -6.70 -8.37
C ASP A 66 3.33 -6.52 -6.99
N GLU A 67 2.65 -5.38 -6.76
CA GLU A 67 2.05 -4.95 -5.48
C GLU A 67 2.99 -5.14 -4.26
N ARG A 68 4.28 -4.85 -4.43
CA ARG A 68 5.34 -4.94 -3.40
C ARG A 68 6.28 -3.74 -3.43
N GLN A 69 6.98 -3.50 -2.33
CA GLN A 69 8.09 -2.53 -2.33
C GLN A 69 9.19 -2.95 -3.33
N VAL A 70 9.71 -1.97 -4.07
CA VAL A 70 10.89 -2.12 -4.95
C VAL A 70 11.89 -1.03 -4.59
N SER A 71 13.15 -1.41 -4.42
CA SER A 71 14.27 -0.47 -4.31
C SER A 71 15.20 -0.63 -5.52
N GLY A 72 15.74 0.47 -6.02
CA GLY A 72 16.56 0.48 -7.22
C GLY A 72 17.22 1.84 -7.48
N GLU A 73 17.47 2.15 -8.74
CA GLU A 73 18.15 3.36 -9.19
C GLU A 73 17.55 3.82 -10.53
N VAL A 74 17.39 5.13 -10.71
CA VAL A 74 16.84 5.77 -11.90
C VAL A 74 17.72 6.99 -12.22
N ALA A 75 18.26 7.05 -13.45
CA ALA A 75 19.18 8.10 -13.90
C ALA A 75 20.40 8.42 -12.97
N GLY A 76 20.79 7.48 -12.10
CA GLY A 76 21.88 7.64 -11.12
C GLY A 76 21.42 8.04 -9.70
N THR A 77 20.12 8.26 -9.48
CA THR A 77 19.53 8.52 -8.15
C THR A 77 18.88 7.26 -7.60
N HIS A 78 19.10 6.93 -6.33
CA HIS A 78 18.48 5.77 -5.70
C HIS A 78 17.00 6.03 -5.40
N VAL A 79 16.15 5.00 -5.56
CA VAL A 79 14.71 5.11 -5.34
C VAL A 79 14.17 3.96 -4.49
N VAL A 80 13.19 4.26 -3.64
CA VAL A 80 12.27 3.30 -3.04
C VAL A 80 10.87 3.59 -3.57
N ALA A 81 10.24 2.61 -4.21
CA ALA A 81 8.84 2.65 -4.62
C ALA A 81 8.03 1.72 -3.71
N VAL A 82 6.98 2.24 -3.07
CA VAL A 82 6.09 1.50 -2.16
C VAL A 82 4.64 1.61 -2.65
N PRO A 83 3.97 0.48 -2.96
CA PRO A 83 2.57 0.48 -3.33
C PRO A 83 1.68 0.48 -2.08
N GLY A 84 0.92 1.56 -1.92
CA GLY A 84 -0.17 1.65 -0.95
C GLY A 84 -1.38 0.84 -1.41
N SER A 85 -1.89 0.00 -0.52
CA SER A 85 -3.03 -0.89 -0.79
C SER A 85 -4.34 -0.09 -0.93
N TRP A 86 -4.65 0.33 -2.16
CA TRP A 86 -5.84 1.08 -2.48
C TRP A 86 -6.97 0.17 -3.03
N GLY A 87 -8.12 0.76 -3.41
CA GLY A 87 -9.42 0.07 -3.51
C GLY A 87 -9.57 -0.98 -4.62
N ASP A 88 -10.66 -0.92 -5.38
CA ASP A 88 -10.81 -1.75 -6.60
C ASP A 88 -10.35 -1.02 -7.88
N SER A 89 -9.84 0.20 -7.73
CA SER A 89 -9.38 1.06 -8.83
C SER A 89 -7.91 0.84 -9.25
N GLY A 90 -7.10 0.15 -8.43
CA GLY A 90 -5.65 -0.05 -8.62
C GLY A 90 -4.85 0.33 -7.38
N PRO A 91 -3.52 0.17 -7.34
CA PRO A 91 -2.68 0.67 -6.26
C PRO A 91 -2.40 2.18 -6.38
N VAL A 92 -2.11 2.82 -5.24
CA VAL A 92 -1.35 4.09 -5.20
C VAL A 92 0.13 3.71 -5.07
N VAL A 93 1.06 4.37 -5.75
CA VAL A 93 2.51 4.13 -5.54
C VAL A 93 3.21 5.42 -5.14
N LEU A 94 3.84 5.37 -3.96
CA LEU A 94 4.73 6.38 -3.41
C LEU A 94 6.17 6.08 -3.87
N THR A 95 6.82 7.02 -4.53
CA THR A 95 8.27 6.97 -4.84
C THR A 95 9.02 7.92 -3.92
N VAL A 96 10.21 7.52 -3.49
CA VAL A 96 11.09 8.30 -2.62
C VAL A 96 12.51 8.20 -3.16
N TYR A 97 13.11 9.34 -3.50
CA TYR A 97 14.41 9.44 -4.13
C TYR A 97 15.44 9.95 -3.13
N LEU A 98 16.58 9.25 -3.05
CA LEU A 98 17.64 9.48 -2.07
C LEU A 98 18.99 9.62 -2.77
N SER A 99 19.79 10.56 -2.28
CA SER A 99 21.20 10.77 -2.69
C SER A 99 22.16 9.68 -2.18
N HIS A 100 21.64 8.62 -1.55
CA HIS A 100 22.38 7.44 -1.09
C HIS A 100 21.52 6.18 -1.16
N VAL A 101 22.17 5.01 -1.07
CA VAL A 101 21.50 3.71 -0.98
C VAL A 101 20.52 3.72 0.21
N PRO A 102 19.27 3.25 0.06
CA PRO A 102 18.28 3.24 1.14
C PRO A 102 18.73 2.40 2.34
N GLN A 103 18.62 2.98 3.54
CA GLN A 103 18.97 2.37 4.81
C GLN A 103 17.74 1.89 5.58
N VAL A 104 17.96 1.10 6.63
CA VAL A 104 16.87 0.52 7.44
C VAL A 104 16.03 1.61 8.13
N GLU A 105 16.66 2.74 8.47
CA GLU A 105 16.02 3.91 9.06
C GLU A 105 15.12 4.65 8.06
N ASP A 106 15.55 4.76 6.80
CA ASP A 106 14.74 5.33 5.71
C ASP A 106 13.48 4.50 5.49
N LEU A 107 13.64 3.18 5.37
CA LEU A 107 12.53 2.26 5.13
C LEU A 107 11.48 2.32 6.26
N LYS A 108 11.90 2.48 7.52
CA LYS A 108 10.98 2.69 8.65
C LYS A 108 10.20 4.00 8.52
N ALA A 109 10.86 5.10 8.16
CA ALA A 109 10.19 6.40 8.00
C ALA A 109 9.20 6.39 6.82
N ILE A 110 9.51 5.65 5.76
CA ILE A 110 8.61 5.42 4.62
C ILE A 110 7.43 4.53 5.04
N GLU A 111 7.66 3.39 5.71
CA GLU A 111 6.60 2.49 6.21
C GLU A 111 5.64 3.18 7.20
N GLU A 112 6.14 4.13 8.00
CA GLU A 112 5.34 4.90 8.94
C GLU A 112 4.43 5.94 8.26
N ILE A 113 4.87 6.56 7.15
CA ILE A 113 4.18 7.71 6.53
C ILE A 113 3.43 7.34 5.25
N GLU A 114 3.85 6.31 4.51
CA GLU A 114 3.14 5.81 3.31
C GLU A 114 1.64 5.61 3.56
N PRO A 115 1.18 4.92 4.64
CA PRO A 115 -0.24 4.70 4.86
C PRO A 115 -1.04 5.99 5.03
N LEU A 116 -0.41 7.04 5.56
CA LEU A 116 -1.00 8.37 5.69
C LEU A 116 -1.12 9.05 4.32
N VAL A 117 -0.10 8.94 3.47
CA VAL A 117 -0.09 9.51 2.12
C VAL A 117 -1.09 8.80 1.21
N ALA A 118 -1.14 7.47 1.22
CA ALA A 118 -2.12 6.70 0.45
C ALA A 118 -3.56 6.93 0.93
N THR A 119 -3.78 7.05 2.25
CA THR A 119 -5.09 7.44 2.80
C THR A 119 -5.47 8.86 2.38
N ALA A 120 -4.53 9.81 2.40
CA ALA A 120 -4.77 11.17 1.92
C ALA A 120 -5.15 11.18 0.44
N ALA A 121 -4.40 10.49 -0.43
CA ALA A 121 -4.73 10.32 -1.85
C ALA A 121 -6.16 9.79 -2.06
N ALA A 122 -6.52 8.72 -1.36
CA ALA A 122 -7.87 8.15 -1.43
C ALA A 122 -8.97 9.13 -1.02
N VAL A 123 -8.74 9.92 0.04
CA VAL A 123 -9.69 10.97 0.48
C VAL A 123 -9.80 12.08 -0.56
N VAL A 124 -8.69 12.52 -1.16
CA VAL A 124 -8.74 13.52 -2.25
C VAL A 124 -9.55 12.99 -3.43
N GLU A 125 -9.42 11.71 -3.76
CA GLU A 125 -10.14 11.11 -4.88
C GLU A 125 -11.61 10.73 -4.55
N PHE A 126 -11.98 10.46 -3.30
CA PHE A 126 -13.41 10.36 -2.95
C PHE A 126 -14.07 11.75 -2.81
N CYS A 127 -13.30 12.79 -2.48
CA CYS A 127 -13.81 14.17 -2.45
C CYS A 127 -13.80 14.91 -3.80
N SER A 128 -13.20 14.34 -4.87
CA SER A 128 -13.24 14.92 -6.22
C SER A 128 -14.41 14.40 -7.09
N GLY A 129 -15.00 13.25 -6.73
CA GLY A 129 -16.19 12.69 -7.35
C GLY A 129 -17.49 13.01 -6.60
N GLU A 130 -18.63 12.85 -7.28
CA GLU A 130 -19.96 13.12 -6.70
C GLU A 130 -20.39 12.06 -5.67
N VAL A 131 -20.26 12.38 -4.37
CA VAL A 131 -21.01 11.85 -3.18
C VAL A 131 -20.96 10.33 -2.88
N LEU A 132 -20.85 9.46 -3.88
CA LEU A 132 -20.81 7.99 -3.83
C LEU A 132 -19.39 7.41 -3.61
N ARG A 133 -18.44 8.29 -3.29
CA ARG A 133 -17.02 8.03 -2.77
C ARG A 133 -16.25 7.91 0.16
N ALA A 134 -17.09 7.93 1.28
CA ALA A 134 -16.82 7.55 2.67
C ALA A 134 -16.89 6.03 2.92
N ASP A 135 -17.86 5.29 2.35
CA ASP A 135 -18.01 3.84 2.63
C ASP A 135 -16.79 3.04 2.14
N GLN A 136 -16.17 3.47 1.03
CA GLN A 136 -14.91 2.91 0.56
C GLN A 136 -13.72 3.31 1.44
N MET A 137 -13.76 4.49 2.09
CA MET A 137 -12.77 4.90 3.10
C MET A 137 -12.89 4.06 4.38
N VAL A 138 -14.12 3.71 4.80
CA VAL A 138 -14.36 2.75 5.90
C VAL A 138 -13.77 1.38 5.54
N ARG A 139 -14.03 0.88 4.32
CA ARG A 139 -13.45 -0.37 3.81
C ARG A 139 -11.92 -0.36 3.77
N MET A 140 -11.28 0.75 3.43
CA MET A 140 -9.80 0.87 3.50
C MET A 140 -9.27 0.64 4.92
N VAL A 141 -9.89 1.25 5.94
CA VAL A 141 -9.49 1.07 7.34
C VAL A 141 -9.77 -0.37 7.81
N GLN A 142 -10.92 -0.94 7.44
CA GLN A 142 -11.27 -2.34 7.73
C GLN A 142 -10.25 -3.32 7.11
N HIS A 143 -9.87 -3.15 5.85
CA HIS A 143 -8.90 -4.02 5.19
C HIS A 143 -7.52 -3.99 5.86
N ARG A 144 -7.02 -2.83 6.31
CA ARG A 144 -5.75 -2.78 7.05
C ARG A 144 -5.88 -3.46 8.43
N ARG A 145 -7.01 -3.30 9.12
CA ARG A 145 -7.31 -4.01 10.38
C ARG A 145 -7.25 -5.54 10.19
N TYR A 146 -7.84 -6.08 9.13
CA TYR A 146 -7.76 -7.53 8.85
C TYR A 146 -6.34 -7.99 8.47
N ILE A 147 -5.54 -7.17 7.79
CA ILE A 147 -4.11 -7.48 7.51
C ILE A 147 -3.29 -7.54 8.80
N GLU A 148 -3.45 -6.60 9.73
CA GLU A 148 -2.72 -6.63 11.01
C GLU A 148 -3.20 -7.78 11.93
N GLN A 149 -4.49 -8.10 11.93
CA GLN A 149 -5.00 -9.30 12.60
C GLN A 149 -4.43 -10.59 11.99
N ALA A 150 -4.38 -10.70 10.66
CA ALA A 150 -3.79 -11.84 9.96
C ALA A 150 -2.28 -11.99 10.29
N LYS A 151 -1.52 -10.89 10.36
CA LYS A 151 -0.12 -10.90 10.83
C LYS A 151 -0.03 -11.47 12.25
N GLY A 152 -0.89 -11.01 13.16
CA GLY A 152 -0.97 -11.53 14.53
C GLY A 152 -1.28 -13.03 14.61
N LEU A 153 -2.21 -13.53 13.79
CA LEU A 153 -2.53 -14.97 13.69
C LEU A 153 -1.33 -15.77 13.20
N VAL A 154 -0.63 -15.31 12.14
CA VAL A 154 0.57 -15.97 11.62
C VAL A 154 1.69 -16.01 12.66
N MET A 155 1.94 -14.91 13.38
CA MET A 155 2.92 -14.84 14.48
C MET A 155 2.56 -15.76 15.66
N GLY A 156 1.26 -15.93 15.93
CA GLY A 156 0.76 -16.80 16.99
C GLY A 156 0.86 -18.29 16.68
N ALA A 157 0.60 -18.68 15.43
CA ALA A 157 0.77 -20.06 14.96
C ALA A 157 2.25 -20.44 14.81
N ARG A 158 3.05 -19.56 14.20
CA ARG A 158 4.49 -19.76 14.00
C ARG A 158 5.26 -18.54 14.52
N PRO A 159 6.03 -18.67 15.62
CA PRO A 159 6.86 -17.59 16.15
C PRO A 159 7.82 -17.01 15.09
N CYS A 160 7.54 -15.78 14.67
CA CYS A 160 8.30 -15.05 13.65
C CYS A 160 8.18 -13.53 13.88
N ALA A 161 9.01 -12.75 13.19
CA ALA A 161 8.95 -11.28 13.26
C ALA A 161 7.74 -10.73 12.48
N PRO A 162 7.17 -9.56 12.84
CA PRO A 162 6.01 -8.98 12.14
C PRO A 162 6.19 -8.81 10.63
N GLY A 163 7.42 -8.51 10.18
CA GLY A 163 7.77 -8.46 8.76
C GLY A 163 7.76 -9.84 8.08
N GLU A 164 8.27 -10.89 8.73
CA GLU A 164 8.20 -12.27 8.20
C GLU A 164 6.74 -12.76 8.11
N ALA A 165 5.91 -12.41 9.10
CA ALA A 165 4.49 -12.73 9.10
C ALA A 165 3.73 -12.06 7.94
N PHE A 166 4.03 -10.78 7.67
CA PHE A 166 3.48 -10.06 6.51
C PHE A 166 3.96 -10.69 5.20
N GLU A 167 5.26 -10.97 5.09
CA GLU A 167 5.87 -11.66 3.95
C GLU A 167 5.28 -13.06 3.68
N LEU A 168 4.83 -13.79 4.71
CA LEU A 168 4.10 -15.06 4.54
C LEU A 168 2.72 -14.85 3.90
N LEU A 169 1.99 -13.82 4.30
CA LEU A 169 0.68 -13.45 3.72
C LEU A 169 0.85 -12.97 2.27
N VAL A 170 1.85 -12.12 1.99
CA VAL A 170 2.22 -11.66 0.65
C VAL A 170 2.53 -12.84 -0.27
N ARG A 171 3.39 -13.78 0.16
CA ARG A 171 3.69 -14.98 -0.64
C ARG A 171 2.48 -15.91 -0.85
N ALA A 172 1.54 -15.97 0.08
CA ALA A 172 0.30 -16.74 -0.10
C ALA A 172 -0.64 -16.08 -1.13
N SER A 173 -0.79 -14.77 -1.05
CA SER A 173 -1.52 -13.91 -2.01
C SER A 173 -0.94 -14.03 -3.43
N GLN A 174 0.36 -13.83 -3.59
CA GLN A 174 1.07 -13.91 -4.87
C GLN A 174 0.95 -15.28 -5.53
N ARG A 175 1.17 -16.39 -4.79
CA ARG A 175 1.12 -17.76 -5.32
C ARG A 175 -0.25 -18.18 -5.85
N ALA A 176 -1.31 -17.47 -5.45
CA ALA A 176 -2.68 -17.75 -5.88
C ALA A 176 -3.26 -16.67 -6.80
N ASN A 177 -2.54 -15.56 -7.02
CA ASN A 177 -3.04 -14.37 -7.71
C ASN A 177 -4.36 -13.84 -7.11
N VAL A 178 -4.39 -13.70 -5.78
CA VAL A 178 -5.54 -13.19 -4.99
C VAL A 178 -5.10 -11.99 -4.17
N LYS A 179 -5.90 -10.91 -4.11
CA LYS A 179 -5.55 -9.67 -3.40
C LYS A 179 -5.19 -9.94 -1.94
N LEU A 180 -4.14 -9.30 -1.42
CA LEU A 180 -3.65 -9.52 -0.05
C LEU A 180 -4.72 -9.25 1.02
N ARG A 181 -5.54 -8.21 0.84
CA ARG A 181 -6.67 -7.90 1.73
C ARG A 181 -7.71 -9.03 1.79
N ASP A 182 -7.94 -9.73 0.69
CA ASP A 182 -8.93 -10.81 0.61
C ASP A 182 -8.38 -12.06 1.33
N VAL A 183 -7.10 -12.38 1.13
CA VAL A 183 -6.41 -13.48 1.85
C VAL A 183 -6.35 -13.21 3.36
N ALA A 184 -6.08 -11.97 3.77
CA ALA A 184 -6.07 -11.60 5.19
C ALA A 184 -7.46 -11.70 5.82
N THR A 185 -8.49 -11.16 5.16
CA THR A 185 -9.89 -11.25 5.60
C THR A 185 -10.36 -12.71 5.66
N ALA A 186 -10.00 -13.52 4.66
CA ALA A 186 -10.26 -14.95 4.65
C ALA A 186 -9.54 -15.71 5.78
N LEU A 187 -8.30 -15.35 6.13
CA LEU A 187 -7.58 -15.99 7.24
C LEU A 187 -8.23 -15.67 8.59
N VAL A 188 -8.61 -14.40 8.83
CA VAL A 188 -9.32 -14.02 10.06
C VAL A 188 -10.68 -14.74 10.14
N LEU A 189 -11.43 -14.84 9.04
CA LEU A 189 -12.70 -15.57 9.00
C LEU A 189 -12.51 -17.10 9.21
N VAL A 190 -11.49 -17.71 8.60
CA VAL A 190 -11.22 -19.16 8.71
C VAL A 190 -10.78 -19.56 10.12
N VAL A 191 -10.02 -18.70 10.82
CA VAL A 191 -9.45 -19.01 12.13
C VAL A 191 -10.33 -18.50 13.29
N GLY A 192 -10.87 -17.29 13.17
CA GLY A 192 -11.74 -16.67 14.18
C GLY A 192 -13.22 -17.06 14.06
N GLY A 193 -13.64 -17.63 12.92
CA GLY A 193 -15.03 -18.04 12.66
C GLY A 193 -16.02 -16.91 12.43
N THR A 194 -15.60 -15.64 12.59
CA THR A 194 -16.41 -14.44 12.37
C THR A 194 -15.52 -13.26 11.97
N LEU A 195 -16.15 -12.23 11.42
CA LEU A 195 -15.60 -10.89 11.25
C LEU A 195 -16.37 -9.96 12.21
N GLU A 196 -15.78 -8.85 12.67
CA GLU A 196 -16.41 -7.98 13.69
C GLU A 196 -17.33 -6.89 13.09
N ASP A 197 -17.24 -6.66 11.78
CA ASP A 197 -18.06 -5.67 11.08
C ASP A 197 -19.49 -6.21 10.86
N SER A 198 -20.49 -5.34 11.00
CA SER A 198 -21.91 -5.73 10.99
C SER A 198 -22.36 -6.31 9.64
N ALA A 199 -23.17 -7.37 9.72
CA ALA A 199 -23.44 -8.34 8.64
C ALA A 199 -24.23 -7.86 7.41
N GLU A 200 -24.35 -6.55 7.18
CA GLU A 200 -25.04 -5.98 6.00
C GLU A 200 -24.07 -5.46 4.91
N GLU A 201 -22.79 -5.25 5.23
CA GLU A 201 -21.80 -4.71 4.26
C GLU A 201 -20.53 -5.56 4.06
N VAL A 202 -20.31 -6.62 4.86
CA VAL A 202 -19.13 -7.47 4.74
C VAL A 202 -19.23 -8.31 3.46
N VAL A 203 -18.56 -7.87 2.41
CA VAL A 203 -18.35 -8.67 1.19
C VAL A 203 -17.54 -9.90 1.59
N GLU A 204 -18.14 -11.09 1.47
CA GLU A 204 -17.43 -12.35 1.75
C GLU A 204 -16.16 -12.45 0.88
N PRO A 205 -15.01 -12.83 1.46
CA PRO A 205 -13.79 -12.97 0.68
C PRO A 205 -13.96 -14.08 -0.38
N PRO A 206 -13.52 -13.85 -1.63
CA PRO A 206 -13.78 -14.77 -2.73
C PRO A 206 -13.27 -16.19 -2.44
N GLY A 207 -13.94 -17.20 -3.01
CA GLY A 207 -13.64 -18.61 -2.71
C GLY A 207 -12.17 -19.02 -2.86
N ALA A 208 -11.43 -18.39 -3.78
CA ALA A 208 -9.98 -18.56 -3.91
C ALA A 208 -9.20 -18.06 -2.68
N ALA A 209 -9.58 -16.92 -2.10
CA ALA A 209 -9.01 -16.41 -0.85
C ALA A 209 -9.25 -17.37 0.33
N LEU A 210 -10.47 -17.94 0.43
CA LEU A 210 -10.81 -18.94 1.45
C LEU A 210 -10.01 -20.24 1.29
N GLU A 211 -9.75 -20.67 0.06
CA GLU A 211 -8.89 -21.84 -0.21
C GLU A 211 -7.41 -21.57 0.16
N VAL A 212 -6.91 -20.37 -0.14
CA VAL A 212 -5.55 -19.92 0.23
C VAL A 212 -5.40 -19.80 1.74
N ALA A 213 -6.36 -19.19 2.43
CA ALA A 213 -6.36 -19.00 3.87
C ALA A 213 -6.30 -20.34 4.62
N ARG A 214 -7.10 -21.33 4.21
CA ARG A 214 -7.06 -22.69 4.76
C ARG A 214 -5.69 -23.33 4.56
N LYS A 215 -5.19 -23.39 3.32
CA LYS A 215 -3.86 -23.95 3.00
C LYS A 215 -2.71 -23.26 3.74
N LEU A 216 -2.80 -21.95 3.97
CA LEU A 216 -1.83 -21.19 4.74
C LEU A 216 -1.89 -21.56 6.23
N TRP A 217 -3.10 -21.65 6.81
CA TRP A 217 -3.28 -22.00 8.21
C TRP A 217 -2.87 -23.45 8.52
N ASP A 218 -3.27 -24.40 7.66
CA ASP A 218 -2.89 -25.81 7.75
C ASP A 218 -1.35 -25.99 7.69
N ALA A 219 -0.65 -25.15 6.92
CA ALA A 219 0.81 -25.16 6.79
C ALA A 219 1.55 -24.42 7.94
N LEU A 220 0.84 -23.72 8.82
CA LEU A 220 1.39 -23.01 9.99
C LEU A 220 1.07 -23.69 11.32
N SER A 221 0.04 -24.54 11.38
CA SER A 221 -0.51 -25.11 12.62
C SER A 221 0.10 -26.47 12.99
N VAL A 222 1.43 -26.54 13.10
CA VAL A 222 2.22 -27.78 13.32
C VAL A 222 2.90 -27.81 14.68
#